data_AF-A0AAN8XEZ4-F1
#
_entry.id   AF-A0AAN8XEZ4-F1
#
_cell.length_a   1.000
_cell.length_b   1.000
_cell.length_c   1.000
_cell.angle_alpha   90.00
_cell.angle_beta   90.00
_cell.angle_gamma   90.00
#
_symmetry.space_group_name_H-M   'P 1'
#
loop_
_entity.id
_entity.type
_entity.pdbx_description
1 polymer ?
#
loop_
_entity_poly.entity_id
_entity_poly.type
_entity_poly.pdbx_seq_one_letter_code
_entity_poly.pdbx_strand_id
1 'polypeptide(L)'
;LEPYETWIVKASVLGDNREAFTFFFPVIAGLRAELGARVLWAAILVEWSNLILKWIFKGDRPYWWIAETDLYSDENRPILRQFPNTCESGPGTPSGHLMMNTAIFYVILTGISSLFIWNSTKL
;
A
#
# COMPACT_ATOMS: atom_id res chain seq x y z
N LEU A 1 10.46 9.02 19.27
CA LEU A 1 10.60 8.84 17.81
C LEU A 1 11.23 10.11 17.30
N GLU A 2 12.24 9.98 16.45
CA GLU A 2 12.74 11.15 15.74
C GLU A 2 11.62 11.76 14.88
N PRO A 3 11.67 13.07 14.56
CA PRO A 3 10.62 13.73 13.78
C PRO A 3 10.35 13.04 12.43
N TYR A 4 11.40 12.57 11.75
CA TYR A 4 11.26 11.87 10.48
C TYR A 4 10.58 10.50 10.64
N GLU A 5 10.88 9.74 11.71
CA GLU A 5 10.25 8.44 11.96
C GLU A 5 8.74 8.60 12.18
N THR A 6 8.36 9.64 12.92
CA THR A 6 6.96 9.96 13.18
C THR A 6 6.22 10.28 11.88
N TRP A 7 6.86 11.03 10.96
CA TRP A 7 6.27 11.32 9.65
C TRP A 7 6.13 10.05 8.81
N ILE A 8 7.16 9.20 8.75
CA ILE A 8 7.11 7.93 7.99
C ILE A 8 5.98 7.05 8.51
N VAL A 9 5.87 6.86 9.83
CA VAL A 9 4.82 6.03 10.42
C VAL A 9 3.43 6.57 10.09
N LYS A 10 3.22 7.89 10.16
CA LYS A 10 1.93 8.50 9.77
C LYS A 10 1.62 8.29 8.29
N ALA A 11 2.61 8.45 7.42
CA ALA A 11 2.45 8.19 5.99
C ALA A 11 2.13 6.71 5.72
N SER A 12 2.77 5.78 6.44
CA SER A 12 2.48 4.34 6.34
C SER A 12 1.10 3.96 6.83
N VAL A 13 0.56 4.65 7.86
CA VAL A 13 -0.82 4.43 8.33
C VAL A 13 -1.83 4.90 7.28
N LEU A 14 -1.59 6.07 6.65
CA LEU A 14 -2.45 6.55 5.57
C LEU A 14 -2.39 5.64 4.33
N GLY A 15 -1.22 5.05 4.08
CA GLY A 15 -1.01 4.11 2.99
C GLY A 15 -1.45 2.68 3.30
N ASP A 16 -2.06 2.41 4.46
CA ASP A 16 -2.54 1.08 4.83
C ASP A 16 -3.63 0.59 3.87
N ASN A 17 -3.62 -0.70 3.53
CA ASN A 17 -4.64 -1.30 2.68
C ASN A 17 -6.06 -1.09 3.25
N ARG A 18 -6.21 -1.00 4.58
CA ARG A 18 -7.47 -0.71 5.24
C ARG A 18 -8.06 0.65 4.81
N GLU A 19 -7.21 1.64 4.59
CA GLU A 19 -7.66 2.99 4.22
C GLU A 19 -8.27 3.03 2.82
N ALA A 20 -7.90 2.10 1.92
CA ALA A 20 -8.55 1.94 0.62
C ALA A 20 -10.07 1.72 0.76
N PHE A 21 -10.48 0.90 1.73
CA PHE A 21 -11.88 0.54 1.96
C PHE A 21 -12.61 1.48 2.92
N THR A 22 -11.91 2.01 3.92
CA THR A 22 -12.53 2.80 5.00
C THR A 22 -12.49 4.31 4.75
N PHE A 23 -11.50 4.79 3.99
CA PHE A 23 -11.33 6.21 3.70
C PHE A 23 -11.55 6.52 2.21
N PHE A 24 -10.75 5.93 1.31
CA PHE A 24 -10.80 6.30 -0.11
C PHE A 24 -12.11 5.88 -0.78
N PHE A 25 -12.56 4.64 -0.59
CA PHE A 25 -13.81 4.18 -1.20
C PHE A 25 -15.03 5.04 -0.83
N PRO A 26 -15.34 5.32 0.46
CA PRO A 26 -16.51 6.12 0.83
C PRO A 26 -16.43 7.55 0.29
N VAL A 27 -15.26 8.18 0.35
CA VAL A 27 -15.05 9.55 -0.16
C VAL A 27 -15.32 9.60 -1.66
N ILE A 28 -14.71 8.69 -2.44
CA ILE A 28 -14.85 8.69 -3.89
C ILE A 28 -16.26 8.27 -4.33
N ALA A 29 -16.87 7.30 -3.64
CA ALA A 29 -18.25 6.89 -3.90
C ALA A 29 -19.25 8.01 -3.61
N GLY A 30 -19.01 8.81 -2.56
CA GLY A 30 -19.82 9.99 -2.23
C GLY A 30 -19.73 11.10 -3.28
N LEU A 31 -18.60 11.22 -3.99
CA LEU A 31 -18.44 12.14 -5.11
C LEU A 31 -19.09 11.60 -6.39
N ARG A 32 -18.84 10.33 -6.72
CA ARG A 32 -19.44 9.64 -7.87
C ARG A 32 -19.45 8.13 -7.65
N ALA A 33 -20.65 7.56 -7.50
CA ALA A 33 -20.84 6.14 -7.23
C ALA A 33 -20.13 5.22 -8.24
N GLU A 34 -20.15 5.57 -9.52
CA GLU A 34 -19.46 4.80 -10.57
C GLU A 34 -17.93 4.75 -10.36
N LEU A 35 -17.31 5.86 -9.98
CA LEU A 35 -15.88 5.91 -9.72
C LEU A 35 -15.54 5.17 -8.42
N GLY A 36 -16.38 5.30 -7.39
CA GLY A 36 -16.26 4.54 -6.16
C GLY A 36 -16.31 3.02 -6.40
N ALA A 37 -17.22 2.56 -7.26
CA ALA A 37 -17.29 1.15 -7.65
C ALA A 37 -16.01 0.67 -8.34
N ARG A 38 -15.41 1.49 -9.22
CA ARG A 38 -14.13 1.18 -9.87
C ARG A 38 -12.99 1.08 -8.84
N VAL A 39 -12.93 1.98 -7.87
CA VAL A 39 -11.95 1.93 -6.77
C VAL A 39 -12.11 0.65 -5.95
N LEU A 40 -13.34 0.31 -5.59
CA LEU A 40 -13.63 -0.91 -4.82
C LEU A 40 -13.20 -2.18 -5.58
N TRP A 41 -13.54 -2.26 -6.88
CA TRP A 41 -13.13 -3.38 -7.72
C TRP A 41 -11.61 -3.48 -7.86
N ALA A 42 -10.93 -2.36 -8.05
CA ALA A 42 -9.46 -2.34 -8.12
C ALA A 42 -8.84 -2.83 -6.79
N ALA A 43 -9.34 -2.36 -5.65
CA ALA A 43 -8.86 -2.80 -4.34
C ALA A 43 -9.05 -4.31 -4.13
N ILE A 44 -10.24 -4.85 -4.47
CA ILE A 44 -10.50 -6.29 -4.38
C ILE A 44 -9.51 -7.07 -5.25
N LEU A 45 -9.38 -6.72 -6.54
CA LEU A 45 -8.49 -7.44 -7.46
C LEU A 45 -7.03 -7.39 -7.01
N VAL A 46 -6.58 -6.26 -6.45
CA VAL A 46 -5.23 -6.14 -5.90
C VAL A 46 -5.03 -7.01 -4.68
N GLU A 47 -5.99 -7.05 -3.74
CA GLU A 47 -5.86 -7.85 -2.53
C GLU A 47 -5.73 -9.34 -2.88
N TRP A 48 -6.57 -9.83 -3.78
CA TRP A 48 -6.53 -11.22 -4.26
C TRP A 48 -5.23 -11.55 -5.01
N SER A 49 -4.82 -10.69 -5.95
CA SER A 49 -3.60 -10.91 -6.72
C SER A 49 -2.33 -10.81 -5.84
N ASN A 50 -2.27 -9.85 -4.91
CA ASN A 50 -1.17 -9.72 -3.96
C ASN A 50 -1.06 -10.97 -3.08
N LEU A 51 -2.20 -11.47 -2.56
CA LEU A 51 -2.22 -12.69 -1.77
C LEU A 51 -1.67 -13.87 -2.56
N ILE A 52 -2.18 -14.12 -3.78
CA ILE A 52 -1.72 -15.22 -4.64
C ILE A 52 -0.22 -15.10 -4.92
N LEU A 53 0.26 -13.90 -5.29
CA LEU A 53 1.68 -13.68 -5.58
C LEU A 53 2.57 -13.86 -4.35
N LYS A 54 2.12 -13.44 -3.16
CA LYS A 54 2.84 -13.66 -1.90
C LYS A 54 3.03 -15.15 -1.62
N TRP A 55 2.01 -15.97 -1.85
CA TRP A 55 2.11 -17.42 -1.68
C TRP A 55 3.06 -18.09 -2.68
N ILE A 56 3.11 -17.57 -3.92
CA ILE A 56 4.00 -18.10 -4.97
C ILE A 56 5.45 -17.72 -4.70
N PHE A 57 5.73 -16.45 -4.40
CA PHE A 57 7.10 -15.95 -4.30
C PHE A 57 7.75 -16.21 -2.95
N LYS A 58 6.96 -16.29 -1.86
CA LYS A 58 7.46 -16.56 -0.50
C LYS A 58 8.67 -15.70 -0.11
N GLY A 59 8.68 -14.43 -0.51
CA GLY A 59 9.83 -13.55 -0.27
C GLY A 59 10.05 -13.30 1.22
N ASP A 60 11.31 -13.33 1.66
CA ASP A 60 11.68 -13.04 3.03
C ASP A 60 11.55 -11.56 3.37
N ARG A 61 11.22 -11.27 4.63
CA ARG A 61 11.20 -9.89 5.15
C ARG A 61 12.61 -9.49 5.58
N PRO A 62 12.98 -8.19 5.48
CA PRO A 62 14.30 -7.71 5.90
C PRO A 62 14.67 -8.06 7.35
N TYR A 63 13.68 -8.16 8.24
CA TYR A 63 13.92 -8.49 9.65
C TYR A 63 14.27 -9.95 9.91
N TRP A 64 13.96 -10.87 9.00
CA TRP A 64 14.49 -12.24 9.03
C TRP A 64 15.89 -12.27 8.44
N TRP A 65 16.06 -11.69 7.26
CA TRP A 65 17.33 -11.67 6.54
C TRP A 65 18.48 -11.08 7.37
N ILE A 66 18.24 -10.05 8.20
CA ILE A 66 19.29 -9.42 9.01
C ILE A 66 19.91 -10.35 10.06
N ALA A 67 19.14 -11.36 10.50
CA ALA A 67 19.59 -12.35 11.47
C ALA A 67 20.35 -13.50 10.79
N GLU A 68 20.14 -13.70 9.48
CA GLU A 68 20.69 -14.83 8.72
C GLU A 68 21.90 -14.45 7.86
N THR A 69 22.09 -13.17 7.56
CA THR A 69 23.19 -12.72 6.70
C THR A 69 24.55 -12.70 7.41
N ASP A 70 25.59 -13.18 6.72
CA ASP A 70 26.99 -13.10 7.16
C ASP A 70 27.61 -11.70 7.00
N LEU A 71 26.85 -10.72 6.46
CA LEU A 71 27.33 -9.35 6.24
C LEU A 71 27.61 -8.62 7.57
N TYR A 72 26.93 -9.01 8.65
CA TYR A 72 27.04 -8.39 9.95
C TYR A 72 27.56 -9.39 10.99
N SER A 73 28.52 -8.97 11.81
CA SER A 73 28.86 -9.65 13.05
C SER A 73 27.84 -9.33 14.14
N ASP A 74 27.82 -10.12 15.22
CA ASP A 74 26.91 -9.87 16.33
C ASP A 74 27.11 -8.50 17.00
N GLU A 75 28.29 -7.90 16.85
CA GLU A 75 28.60 -6.57 17.40
C GLU A 75 28.10 -5.41 16.51
N ASN A 76 27.96 -5.62 15.20
CA ASN A 76 27.61 -4.56 14.25
C ASN A 76 26.24 -4.75 13.57
N ARG A 77 25.51 -5.81 13.93
CA ARG A 77 24.15 -6.07 13.42
C ARG A 77 23.21 -4.92 13.79
N PRO A 78 22.55 -4.28 12.82
CA PRO A 78 21.68 -3.14 13.11
C PRO A 78 20.43 -3.58 13.88
N ILE A 79 20.04 -2.78 14.87
CA ILE A 79 18.83 -3.01 15.67
C ILE A 79 17.62 -2.50 14.88
N LEU A 80 16.78 -3.43 14.42
CA LEU A 80 15.56 -3.08 13.71
C LEU A 80 14.46 -2.68 14.68
N ARG A 81 13.84 -1.53 14.39
CA ARG A 81 12.65 -1.06 15.11
C ARG A 81 11.41 -1.47 14.34
N GLN A 82 10.52 -2.21 15.00
CA GLN A 82 9.21 -2.55 14.45
C GLN A 82 8.15 -1.62 15.01
N PHE A 83 7.23 -1.20 14.15
CA PHE A 83 6.07 -0.37 14.45
C PHE A 83 4.81 -1.19 14.21
N PRO A 84 3.67 -0.84 14.81
CA PRO A 84 2.43 -1.58 14.60
C PRO A 84 2.09 -1.85 13.12
N ASN A 85 2.30 -0.87 12.23
CA ASN A 85 2.08 -1.04 10.78
C ASN A 85 3.18 -1.80 10.02
N THR A 86 4.34 -2.04 10.63
CA THR A 86 5.44 -2.80 10.00
C THR A 86 5.56 -4.23 10.52
N CYS A 87 4.81 -4.58 11.57
CA CYS A 87 4.69 -5.93 12.13
C CYS A 87 3.79 -6.84 11.26
N GLU A 88 4.17 -7.06 10.01
CA GLU A 88 3.45 -7.96 9.11
C GLU A 88 3.96 -9.41 9.22
N SER A 89 3.03 -10.36 9.31
CA SER A 89 3.30 -11.80 9.42
C SER A 89 3.38 -12.54 8.07
N GLY A 90 2.93 -11.91 6.98
CA GLY A 90 2.93 -12.51 5.64
C GLY A 90 4.24 -12.33 4.87
N PRO A 91 4.44 -13.07 3.76
CA PRO A 91 5.61 -12.93 2.90
C PRO A 91 5.85 -11.49 2.45
N GLY A 92 7.12 -11.12 2.26
CA GLY A 92 7.57 -9.77 1.93
C GLY A 92 7.35 -9.35 0.47
N THR A 93 7.18 -10.30 -0.45
CA THR A 93 7.12 -10.02 -1.90
C THR A 93 5.85 -10.58 -2.54
N PRO A 94 5.08 -9.78 -3.29
CA PRO A 94 5.19 -8.32 -3.50
C PRO A 94 4.55 -7.49 -2.36
N SER A 95 4.91 -6.21 -2.26
CA SER A 95 4.35 -5.29 -1.25
C SER A 95 2.87 -5.00 -1.50
N GLY A 96 2.02 -5.37 -0.54
CA GLY A 96 0.56 -5.13 -0.60
C GLY A 96 0.21 -3.66 -0.58
N HIS A 97 0.81 -2.92 0.36
CA HIS A 97 0.69 -1.46 0.48
C HIS A 97 1.01 -0.74 -0.83
N LEU A 98 2.11 -1.09 -1.49
CA LEU A 98 2.51 -0.47 -2.75
C LEU A 98 1.53 -0.78 -3.87
N MET A 99 1.18 -2.06 -4.04
CA MET A 99 0.25 -2.49 -5.09
C MET A 99 -1.13 -1.82 -4.93
N MET A 100 -1.64 -1.77 -3.70
CA MET A 100 -2.94 -1.18 -3.39
C MET A 100 -2.96 0.32 -3.72
N ASN A 101 -2.02 1.09 -3.16
CA ASN A 101 -1.95 2.53 -3.38
C ASN A 101 -1.78 2.87 -4.86
N THR A 102 -0.91 2.13 -5.56
CA THR A 102 -0.69 2.34 -7.01
C THR A 102 -1.97 2.16 -7.80
N ALA A 103 -2.71 1.06 -7.56
CA ALA A 103 -3.93 0.76 -8.29
C ALA A 103 -5.05 1.76 -8.00
N ILE A 104 -5.32 2.06 -6.72
CA ILE A 104 -6.40 2.98 -6.35
C ILE A 104 -6.11 4.40 -6.83
N PHE A 105 -4.87 4.89 -6.69
CA PHE A 105 -4.53 6.23 -7.16
C PHE A 105 -4.57 6.33 -8.68
N TYR A 106 -4.17 5.28 -9.40
CA TYR A 106 -4.34 5.23 -10.85
C TYR A 106 -5.83 5.37 -11.24
N VAL A 107 -6.73 4.60 -10.62
CA VAL A 107 -8.17 4.67 -10.89
C VAL A 107 -8.75 6.03 -10.53
N ILE A 108 -8.38 6.59 -9.38
CA ILE A 108 -8.85 7.90 -8.92
C ILE A 108 -8.37 9.01 -9.86
N LEU A 109 -7.08 9.07 -10.16
CA LEU A 109 -6.49 10.13 -10.98
C LEU A 109 -7.02 10.09 -12.42
N THR A 110 -7.14 8.90 -13.02
CA THR A 110 -7.72 8.76 -14.35
C THR A 110 -9.19 9.14 -14.36
N GLY A 111 -9.97 8.73 -13.36
CA GLY A 111 -11.38 9.10 -13.21
C GLY A 111 -11.60 10.60 -13.03
N ILE A 112 -10.83 11.25 -12.16
CA ILE A 112 -10.85 12.71 -11.94
C ILE A 112 -10.43 13.44 -13.22
N SER A 113 -9.38 12.97 -13.90
CA SER A 113 -8.93 13.60 -15.14
C SER A 113 -9.99 13.52 -16.23
N SER A 114 -10.65 12.38 -16.39
CA SER A 114 -11.77 12.26 -17.33
C SER A 114 -12.94 13.16 -16.97
N LEU A 115 -13.22 13.34 -15.67
CA LEU A 115 -14.29 14.19 -15.17
C LEU A 115 -14.05 15.68 -15.40
N PHE A 116 -12.83 16.17 -15.09
CA PHE A 116 -12.55 17.59 -14.98
C PHE A 116 -11.64 18.15 -16.08
N ILE A 117 -10.82 17.32 -16.73
CA ILE A 117 -9.86 17.78 -17.75
C ILE A 117 -10.35 17.44 -19.16
N TRP A 118 -10.81 16.20 -19.37
CA TRP A 118 -11.16 15.72 -20.72
C TRP A 118 -12.64 15.88 -21.06
N ASN A 119 -13.53 15.92 -20.07
CA ASN A 119 -14.94 16.28 -20.33
C ASN A 119 -15.13 17.77 -20.60
N SER A 120 -14.24 18.63 -20.09
CA SER A 120 -14.30 20.08 -20.33
C SER A 120 -13.95 20.48 -21.77
N THR A 121 -13.31 19.61 -22.57
CA THR A 121 -13.04 19.86 -23.99
C THR A 121 -14.20 19.49 -24.92
N LYS A 122 -15.34 19.04 -24.38
CA LYS A 122 -16.56 18.72 -25.14
C LYS A 122 -17.67 19.77 -25.02
N LEU A 123 -17.33 20.98 -24.57
CA LEU A 123 -18.22 22.16 -24.60
C LEU A 123 -17.88 23.06 -25.77
#